data_AF-A8TY72-F1
#
_entry.id   AF-A8TY72-F1
#
_cell.length_a   1.000
_cell.length_b   1.000
_cell.length_c   1.000
_cell.angle_alpha   90.00
_cell.angle_beta   90.00
_cell.angle_gamma   90.00
#
_symmetry.space_group_name_H-M   'P 1'
#
loop_
_entity.id
_entity.type
_entity.pdbx_description
1 polymer ?
#
loop_
_entity_poly.entity_id
_entity_poly.type
_entity_poly.pdbx_seq_one_letter_code
_entity_poly.pdbx_strand_id
1 'polypeptide(L)' 'MREAADAGTPLEMVDGTGRVWGLWCILDLRETQAVFLANGVPRKLEFSIKLVAYGEDA' A
#
# COMPACT_ATOMS: atom_id res chain seq x y z
N MET A 1 -4.24 4.86 -3.19
CA MET A 1 -3.63 3.57 -2.82
C MET A 1 -3.87 2.52 -3.88
N ARG A 2 -5.13 2.25 -4.24
CA ARG A 2 -5.47 1.32 -5.33
C ARG A 2 -4.88 1.75 -6.68
N GLU A 3 -5.07 3.01 -7.07
CA GLU A 3 -4.46 3.56 -8.29
C GLU A 3 -2.94 3.39 -8.34
N ALA A 4 -2.27 3.60 -7.21
CA ALA A 4 -0.82 3.45 -7.10
C ALA A 4 -0.37 1.98 -7.20
N ALA A 5 -1.18 1.04 -6.70
CA ALA A 5 -0.95 -0.39 -6.88
C ALA A 5 -1.21 -0.83 -8.34
N ASP A 6 -2.27 -0.31 -8.95
CA ASP A 6 -2.68 -0.64 -10.32
C ASP A 6 -1.73 -0.05 -11.38
N ALA A 7 -1.03 1.03 -11.06
CA ALA A 7 -0.04 1.64 -11.95
C ALA A 7 1.16 0.73 -12.26
N GLY A 8 1.46 -0.25 -11.39
CA GLY A 8 2.59 -1.18 -11.56
C GLY A 8 3.98 -0.51 -11.56
N THR A 9 4.03 0.78 -11.22
CA THR A 9 5.27 1.57 -11.16
C THR A 9 5.91 1.47 -9.78
N PRO A 10 7.25 1.35 -9.69
CA PRO A 10 7.95 1.45 -8.41
C PRO A 10 7.72 2.81 -7.73
N LEU A 11 7.57 2.80 -6.41
CA LEU A 11 7.39 3.99 -5.57
C LEU A 11 8.48 4.06 -4.49
N GLU A 12 8.85 5.26 -4.07
CA GLU A 12 9.77 5.42 -2.93
C GLU A 12 9.09 5.01 -1.62
N MET A 13 9.73 4.09 -0.88
CA MET A 13 9.28 3.72 0.45
C MET A 13 9.94 4.61 1.50
N VAL A 14 9.12 5.36 2.23
CA VAL A 14 9.54 6.22 3.34
C VAL A 14 8.90 5.74 4.63
N ASP A 15 9.68 5.55 5.70
CA ASP A 15 9.14 5.15 6.99
C ASP A 15 8.65 6.35 7.85
N GLY A 16 8.07 6.06 9.01
CA GLY A 16 7.56 7.08 9.92
C GLY A 16 8.62 7.99 10.56
N THR A 17 9.91 7.68 10.38
CA THR A 17 11.03 8.53 10.81
C THR A 17 11.54 9.43 9.69
N GLY A 18 11.05 9.25 8.46
CA GLY A 18 11.48 9.98 7.28
C GLY A 18 12.64 9.33 6.53
N ARG A 19 13.04 8.10 6.89
CA ARG A 19 14.10 7.39 6.16
C ARG A 19 13.56 6.84 4.84
N VAL A 20 14.32 7.04 3.76
CA VAL A 20 14.05 6.47 2.43
C VAL A 20 14.71 5.11 2.31
N TRP A 21 13.93 4.10 1.91
CA TRP A 21 14.34 2.71 1.75
C TRP A 21 14.53 2.28 0.29
N GLY A 22 14.47 3.24 -0.64
CA GLY A 22 14.60 2.99 -2.08
C GLY A 22 13.25 2.77 -2.77
N LEU A 23 13.30 2.18 -3.97
CA LEU A 23 12.12 1.92 -4.80
C LEU A 23 11.51 0.56 -4.46
N TRP A 24 10.19 0.53 -4.34
CA TRP A 24 9.41 -0.65 -4.00
C TRP A 24 8.20 -0.77 -4.92
N CYS A 25 7.86 -2.00 -5.31
CA CYS A 25 6.66 -2.30 -6.09
C CYS A 25 5.61 -2.97 -5.19
N ILE A 26 4.35 -2.63 -5.43
CA ILE A 26 3.19 -3.29 -4.79
C ILE A 26 2.83 -4.52 -5.63
N LEU A 27 2.85 -5.71 -5.00
CA LEU A 27 2.49 -6.98 -5.64
C LEU A 27 1.03 -7.39 -5.38
N ASP A 28 0.53 -7.08 -4.19
CA ASP A 28 -0.83 -7.41 -3.78
C ASP A 28 -1.33 -6.35 -2.80
N LEU A 29 -2.60 -5.96 -2.95
CA LEU A 29 -3.27 -5.01 -2.06
C LEU A 29 -4.64 -5.57 -1.70
N ARG A 30 -4.85 -5.88 -0.42
CA ARG A 30 -6.14 -6.32 0.13
C ARG A 30 -6.67 -5.26 1.07
N GLU A 31 -7.97 -5.01 0.95
CA GLU A 31 -8.70 -4.06 1.77
C GLU A 31 -9.90 -4.78 2.39
N THR A 32 -10.04 -4.65 3.71
CA THR A 32 -11.18 -5.18 4.47
C THR A 32 -11.87 -4.02 5.17
N GLN A 33 -13.13 -3.80 4.81
CA GLN A 33 -13.99 -2.80 5.43
C GLN A 33 -14.75 -3.42 6.61
N ALA A 34 -14.77 -2.71 7.74
CA ALA A 34 -15.45 -3.15 8.95
C ALA A 34 -16.05 -1.97 9.72
N VAL A 35 -16.99 -2.27 10.63
CA VAL A 35 -17.68 -1.30 11.47
C VAL A 35 -18.35 -0.21 10.62
N PHE A 36 -19.52 -0.50 10.08
CA PHE A 36 -20.22 0.41 9.18
C PHE A 36 -21.14 1.37 9.94
N LEU A 37 -21.20 2.62 9.47
CA LEU A 37 -22.26 3.56 9.83
C LEU A 37 -23.60 3.10 9.24
N ALA A 38 -24.71 3.69 9.71
CA ALA A 38 -26.05 3.36 9.22
C ALA A 38 -26.23 3.61 7.71
N ASN A 39 -25.42 4.50 7.12
CA ASN A 39 -25.39 4.79 5.69
C ASN A 39 -24.42 3.91 4.89
N GLY A 40 -23.83 2.88 5.50
CA GLY A 40 -22.92 1.94 4.83
C GLY A 40 -21.48 2.43 4.69
N VAL A 41 -21.12 3.59 5.24
CA VAL A 41 -19.73 4.07 5.22
C VAL A 41 -18.90 3.31 6.27
N PRO A 42 -17.76 2.69 5.90
CA PRO A 42 -16.91 1.99 6.86
C PRO A 42 -16.20 2.98 7.81
N ARG A 43 -16.15 2.65 9.09
CA ARG A 43 -15.38 3.38 10.11
C ARG A 43 -14.01 2.76 10.38
N LYS A 44 -13.84 1.48 10.04
CA LYS A 44 -12.57 0.77 10.13
C LYS A 44 -12.21 0.23 8.76
N LEU A 45 -10.98 0.51 8.35
CA LEU A 45 -10.40 0.00 7.12
C LEU A 45 -9.07 -0.66 7.42
N GLU A 46 -8.97 -1.95 7.14
CA GLU A 46 -7.73 -2.72 7.28
C GLU A 46 -7.13 -2.96 5.91
N PHE A 47 -5.83 -2.73 5.79
CA PHE A 47 -5.06 -2.95 4.58
C PHE A 47 -3.97 -3.99 4.84
N SER A 48 -3.81 -4.90 3.88
CA SER A 48 -2.66 -5.80 3.79
C SER A 48 -1.99 -5.59 2.44
N ILE A 49 -0.70 -5.30 2.47
CA ILE A 49 0.09 -4.99 1.27
C ILE A 49 1.25 -5.98 1.19
N LYS A 50 1.50 -6.53 0.00
CA LYS A 50 2.75 -7.23 -0.31
C LYS A 50 3.63 -6.32 -1.14
N LEU A 51 4.87 -6.13 -0.70
CA LEU A 51 5.85 -5.27 -1.33
C LEU A 51 7.07 -6.09 -1.76
N VAL A 52 7.73 -5.66 -2.82
CA VAL A 52 9.04 -6.17 -3.25
C VAL A 52 9.96 -4.98 -3.52
N ALA A 53 11.23 -5.10 -3.12
CA ALA A 53 12.23 -4.09 -3.47
C ALA A 53 12.47 -4.12 -4.99
N TYR A 54 12.57 -2.94 -5.59
CA TYR A 54 12.81 -2.77 -7.02
C TYR A 54 14.21 -2.20 -7.24
N GLY A 55 15.03 -2.88 -8.04
CA GLY A 55 16.37 -2.42 -8.40
C GLY A 55 17.55 -3.17 -7.77
N GLU A 56 17.35 -4.39 -7.24
CA GLU A 56 18.47 -5.32 -6.93
C GLU A 56 18.96 -6.10 -8.16
N ASP A 57 18.90 -5.50 -9.36
CA ASP A 57 19.62 -6.02 -10.53
C ASP A 57 21.06 -5.48 -10.47
N ALA A 58 21.91 -6.17 -9.70
CA ALA A 58 23.37 -6.00 -9.69
C ALA A 58 24.06 -7.23 -10.30
#